data_AF-A0A9P4LBE0-F1
#
_entry.id   AF-A0A9P4LBE0-F1
#
_cell.length_a   1.000
_cell.length_b   1.000
_cell.length_c   1.000
_cell.angle_alpha   90.00
_cell.angle_beta   90.00
_cell.angle_gamma   90.00
#
_symmetry.space_group_name_H-M   'P 1'
#
loop_
_entity.id
_entity.type
_entity.pdbx_description
1 polymer ?
#
loop_
_entity_poly.entity_id
_entity_poly.type
_entity_poly.pdbx_seq_one_letter_code
_entity_poly.pdbx_strand_id
1 'polypeptide(L)'
;MPGSSLLHSARSYLHKPSFLDSSPPRYPALPTIREPERAAGLSQRYPVQRESILIERRHEHLSTKAKRHVRFDVSTKTRNRHTRKHEDYYDGPPGPESHTSNSPRTVLQAPPRPRPSNLRPQPQPLPDTPEPTQPTIYIITYSTDRTPNSKAFKSLLETHLPHRDPPIPHLYTIDASSMLVPPKHLCAVYSGLSPVIQSHVLHDPRARKAIRNGMRDLLEFGKVERQKGSVGQQRRGGGGGERGMMEVAMSVCCHAGTHRSVAIADLIALEVRNEVGRLEAPEGVRVVVRHVHRVRGKMDPF
;
A
#
# COMPACT_ATOMS: atom_id res chain seq x y z
N MET A 1 51.20 11.84 45.96
CA MET A 1 51.16 10.91 44.82
C MET A 1 50.58 11.65 43.62
N PRO A 2 51.41 11.98 42.61
CA PRO A 2 51.02 12.84 41.49
C PRO A 2 50.58 12.04 40.26
N GLY A 3 49.71 12.68 39.46
CA GLY A 3 49.60 12.54 38.00
C GLY A 3 48.82 11.33 37.47
N SER A 4 48.14 11.36 36.33
CA SER A 4 47.81 12.41 35.37
C SER A 4 46.78 11.80 34.42
N SER A 5 45.67 12.49 34.17
CA SER A 5 44.64 12.07 33.22
C SER A 5 45.08 12.33 31.77
N LEU A 6 45.05 11.32 30.91
CA LEU A 6 45.25 11.46 29.46
C LEU A 6 43.93 11.16 28.74
N LEU A 7 43.16 12.22 28.43
CA LEU A 7 42.08 12.18 27.45
C LEU A 7 42.67 12.39 26.06
N HIS A 8 42.65 11.35 25.22
CA HIS A 8 42.98 11.47 23.81
C HIS A 8 41.78 12.04 23.04
N SER A 9 41.96 13.26 22.54
CA SER A 9 41.07 13.96 21.62
C SER A 9 41.37 13.51 20.19
N ALA A 10 40.48 12.70 19.60
CA ALA A 10 40.55 12.33 18.19
C ALA A 10 39.63 13.28 17.38
N ARG A 11 40.22 14.34 16.82
CA ARG A 11 39.62 15.12 15.73
C ARG A 11 39.98 14.46 14.41
N SER A 12 39.05 13.73 13.82
CA SER A 12 39.15 13.24 12.43
C SER A 12 38.63 14.30 11.46
N TYR A 13 39.44 14.55 10.44
CA TYR A 13 39.24 15.52 9.38
C TYR A 13 38.13 15.06 8.42
N LEU A 14 37.05 15.84 8.33
CA LEU A 14 36.05 15.72 7.26
C LEU A 14 36.56 16.49 6.03
N HIS A 15 37.20 15.77 5.11
CA HIS A 15 37.39 16.23 3.74
C HIS A 15 36.02 16.27 3.03
N LYS A 16 35.55 17.47 2.69
CA LYS A 16 34.42 17.66 1.75
C LYS A 16 34.94 17.48 0.32
N PRO A 17 34.38 16.57 -0.50
CA PRO A 17 34.63 16.59 -1.93
C PRO A 17 33.85 17.73 -2.57
N SER A 18 34.57 18.55 -3.33
CA SER A 18 34.07 19.56 -4.26
C SER A 18 33.21 18.89 -5.33
N PHE A 19 31.90 19.14 -5.28
CA PHE A 19 30.98 18.78 -6.35
C PHE A 19 31.27 19.62 -7.58
N LEU A 20 31.67 18.94 -8.65
CA LEU A 20 31.83 19.51 -9.98
C LEU A 20 30.48 20.01 -10.52
N ASP A 21 30.55 21.24 -11.00
CA ASP A 21 29.59 22.01 -11.77
C ASP A 21 28.84 21.15 -12.80
N SER A 22 27.59 20.84 -12.48
CA SER A 22 26.65 20.17 -13.38
C SER A 22 25.67 21.21 -13.90
N SER A 23 26.12 21.99 -14.88
CA SER A 23 25.24 22.87 -15.64
C SER A 23 24.12 22.05 -16.29
N PRO A 24 22.84 22.40 -16.08
CA PRO A 24 21.72 21.66 -16.65
C PRO A 24 21.70 21.80 -18.18
N PRO A 25 21.23 20.76 -18.91
CA PRO A 25 21.10 20.83 -20.36
C PRO A 25 20.13 21.94 -20.76
N ARG A 26 20.60 22.85 -21.63
CA ARG A 26 19.76 23.87 -22.28
C ARG A 26 18.78 23.18 -23.21
N TYR A 27 17.51 23.16 -22.85
CA TYR A 27 16.44 22.78 -23.76
C TYR A 27 16.17 23.92 -24.76
N PRO A 28 15.89 23.63 -26.04
CA PRO A 28 15.46 24.64 -27.00
C PRO A 28 14.12 25.23 -26.56
N ALA A 29 14.02 26.57 -26.64
CA ALA A 29 12.82 27.31 -26.28
C ALA A 29 11.63 26.86 -27.15
N LEU A 30 10.51 26.51 -26.49
CA LEU A 30 9.25 26.24 -27.17
C LEU A 30 8.71 27.53 -27.81
N PRO A 31 8.06 27.44 -28.98
CA PRO A 31 7.48 28.60 -29.64
C PRO A 31 6.36 29.21 -28.80
N THR A 32 6.46 30.51 -28.56
CA THR A 32 5.48 31.35 -27.89
C THR A 32 4.14 31.28 -28.62
N ILE A 33 3.14 30.64 -28.00
CA ILE A 33 1.76 30.68 -28.46
C ILE A 33 1.25 32.11 -28.22
N ARG A 34 1.00 32.84 -29.31
CA ARG A 34 0.35 34.16 -29.27
C ARG A 34 -1.05 34.01 -28.72
N GLU A 35 -1.33 34.67 -27.61
CA GLU A 35 -2.69 34.89 -27.11
C GLU A 35 -3.48 35.73 -28.13
N PRO A 36 -4.74 35.37 -28.43
CA PRO A 36 -5.65 36.27 -29.11
C PRO A 36 -6.16 37.35 -28.16
N GLU A 37 -6.00 38.59 -28.60
CA GLU A 37 -6.47 39.80 -27.92
C GLU A 37 -7.99 39.80 -27.72
N ARG A 38 -8.36 40.11 -26.47
CA ARG A 38 -9.48 40.97 -26.03
C ARG A 38 -10.80 40.93 -26.82
N ALA A 39 -11.84 40.50 -26.11
CA ALA A 39 -13.14 41.16 -26.16
C ALA A 39 -13.49 41.68 -24.76
N ALA A 40 -13.41 43.00 -24.61
CA ALA A 40 -13.92 43.74 -23.46
C ALA A 40 -15.45 43.87 -23.59
N GLY A 41 -16.19 43.67 -22.51
CA GLY A 41 -17.61 44.00 -22.51
C GLY A 41 -18.37 43.52 -21.29
N LEU A 42 -18.85 44.50 -20.51
CA LEU A 42 -20.02 44.45 -19.64
C LEU A 42 -19.84 43.89 -18.23
N SER A 43 -19.46 44.84 -17.37
CA SER A 43 -19.94 45.03 -16.00
C SER A 43 -21.40 44.60 -15.81
N GLN A 44 -21.62 43.55 -15.02
CA GLN A 44 -22.86 43.35 -14.27
C GLN A 44 -22.50 42.98 -12.83
N ARG A 45 -22.77 43.94 -11.94
CA ARG A 45 -22.81 43.74 -10.49
C ARG A 45 -23.91 42.72 -10.17
N TYR A 46 -23.55 41.61 -9.54
CA TYR A 46 -24.48 40.73 -8.83
C TYR A 46 -23.95 40.45 -7.41
N PRO A 47 -24.86 40.29 -6.42
CA PRO A 47 -24.53 40.44 -5.02
C PRO A 47 -23.82 39.21 -4.43
N VAL A 48 -22.77 39.52 -3.66
CA VAL A 48 -22.00 38.64 -2.79
C VAL A 48 -22.87 38.22 -1.61
N GLN A 49 -23.72 37.19 -1.74
CA GLN A 49 -24.39 36.59 -0.57
C GLN A 49 -25.04 35.19 -0.78
N ARG A 50 -24.65 34.43 -1.81
CA ARG A 50 -25.29 33.12 -2.10
C ARG A 50 -24.37 31.90 -2.23
N GLU A 51 -23.09 32.00 -1.86
CA GLU A 51 -22.16 30.86 -1.93
C GLU A 51 -22.06 30.05 -0.64
N SER A 52 -22.44 30.59 0.53
CA SER A 52 -22.39 29.83 1.79
C SER A 52 -23.41 28.68 1.84
N ILE A 53 -24.58 28.84 1.21
CA ILE A 53 -25.66 27.83 1.24
C ILE A 53 -25.43 26.68 0.23
N LEU A 54 -24.63 26.90 -0.82
CA LEU A 54 -24.32 25.87 -1.82
C LEU A 54 -23.14 24.97 -1.41
N ILE A 55 -22.22 25.45 -0.58
CA ILE A 55 -21.15 24.63 0.00
C ILE A 55 -21.71 23.66 1.05
N GLU A 56 -22.68 24.10 1.86
CA GLU A 56 -23.32 23.28 2.89
C GLU A 56 -24.11 22.10 2.30
N ARG A 57 -24.85 22.31 1.19
CA ARG A 57 -25.58 21.23 0.50
C ARG A 57 -24.68 20.23 -0.24
N ARG A 58 -23.46 20.61 -0.64
CA ARG A 58 -22.47 19.65 -1.19
C ARG A 58 -21.84 18.79 -0.10
N HIS A 59 -21.67 19.33 1.11
CA HIS A 59 -21.19 18.56 2.25
C HIS A 59 -22.20 17.51 2.73
N GLU A 60 -23.52 17.77 2.66
CA GLU A 60 -24.53 16.73 2.95
C GLU A 60 -24.54 15.60 1.90
N HIS A 61 -24.28 15.91 0.63
CA HIS A 61 -24.22 14.89 -0.43
C HIS A 61 -22.95 14.02 -0.38
N LEU A 62 -21.85 14.54 0.17
CA LEU A 62 -20.63 13.75 0.45
C LEU A 62 -20.74 13.02 1.81
N SER A 63 -21.41 13.60 2.80
CA SER A 63 -21.71 12.97 4.09
C SER A 63 -22.63 11.76 3.96
N THR A 64 -23.65 11.82 3.08
CA THR A 64 -24.51 10.67 2.78
C THR A 64 -23.83 9.60 1.92
N LYS A 65 -22.79 9.93 1.14
CA LYS A 65 -21.93 8.95 0.45
C LYS A 65 -20.82 8.39 1.34
N ALA A 66 -20.39 9.11 2.35
CA ALA A 66 -19.48 8.65 3.41
C ALA A 66 -20.18 7.67 4.38
N LYS A 67 -21.51 7.67 4.42
CA LYS A 67 -22.33 6.58 5.00
C LYS A 67 -22.60 5.43 4.02
N ARG A 68 -21.74 5.20 3.02
CA ARG A 68 -21.51 3.82 2.62
C ARG A 68 -20.83 3.16 3.82
N HIS A 69 -21.62 2.65 4.76
CA HIS A 69 -21.22 1.48 5.51
C HIS A 69 -20.70 0.53 4.44
N VAL A 70 -19.37 0.42 4.35
CA VAL A 70 -18.73 -0.59 3.55
C VAL A 70 -19.16 -1.87 4.23
N ARG A 71 -20.27 -2.45 3.78
CA ARG A 71 -20.56 -3.83 4.07
C ARG A 71 -19.30 -4.56 3.66
N PHE A 72 -18.66 -5.22 4.61
CA PHE A 72 -17.69 -6.26 4.36
C PHE A 72 -18.43 -7.44 3.71
N ASP A 73 -19.05 -7.21 2.56
CA ASP A 73 -19.35 -8.26 1.60
C ASP A 73 -18.01 -8.59 0.93
N VAL A 74 -17.07 -9.11 1.74
CA VAL A 74 -16.12 -10.08 1.25
C VAL A 74 -17.02 -11.17 0.69
N SER A 75 -17.20 -11.16 -0.63
CA SER A 75 -18.07 -12.09 -1.31
C SER A 75 -17.62 -13.51 -0.95
N THR A 76 -18.23 -14.09 0.07
CA THR A 76 -18.13 -15.50 0.44
C THR A 76 -18.87 -16.38 -0.56
N LYS A 77 -19.13 -15.89 -1.78
CA LYS A 77 -19.41 -16.75 -2.93
C LYS A 77 -18.14 -17.52 -3.27
N THR A 78 -17.80 -18.47 -2.40
CA THR A 78 -17.29 -19.78 -2.77
C THR A 78 -18.24 -20.32 -3.81
N ARG A 79 -18.03 -19.91 -5.06
CA ARG A 79 -18.42 -20.70 -6.21
C ARG A 79 -17.55 -21.94 -6.10
N ASN A 80 -18.02 -22.92 -5.32
CA ASN A 80 -17.69 -24.32 -5.44
C ASN A 80 -18.15 -24.75 -6.83
N ARG A 81 -17.48 -24.26 -7.88
CA ARG A 81 -17.47 -24.93 -9.15
C ARG A 81 -16.52 -26.10 -8.91
N HIS A 82 -17.11 -27.25 -8.58
CA HIS A 82 -16.55 -28.51 -9.00
C HIS A 82 -16.11 -28.36 -10.46
N THR A 83 -14.82 -28.12 -10.68
CA THR A 83 -14.18 -28.58 -11.91
C THR A 83 -14.16 -30.09 -11.80
N ARG A 84 -15.31 -30.66 -12.14
CA ARG A 84 -15.45 -32.05 -12.54
C ARG A 84 -14.42 -32.24 -13.65
N LYS A 85 -13.48 -33.14 -13.35
CA LYS A 85 -12.45 -33.70 -14.23
C LYS A 85 -12.86 -33.61 -15.71
N HIS A 86 -12.06 -32.90 -16.49
CA HIS A 86 -11.96 -33.10 -17.93
C HIS A 86 -10.48 -33.42 -18.20
N GLU A 87 -10.05 -34.55 -17.64
CA GLU A 87 -8.93 -35.31 -18.16
C GLU A 87 -9.49 -36.06 -19.37
N ASP A 88 -9.42 -35.44 -20.53
CA ASP A 88 -9.58 -36.16 -21.79
C ASP A 88 -8.29 -36.04 -22.59
N TYR A 89 -7.74 -37.22 -22.85
CA TYR A 89 -7.11 -37.59 -24.10
C TYR A 89 -5.73 -37.01 -24.43
N TYR A 90 -4.70 -37.57 -23.78
CA TYR A 90 -3.52 -38.00 -24.53
C TYR A 90 -3.36 -39.52 -24.32
N ASP A 91 -3.83 -40.28 -25.31
CA ASP A 91 -3.42 -41.68 -25.54
C ASP A 91 -1.90 -41.70 -25.76
N GLY A 92 -1.16 -41.90 -24.67
CA GLY A 92 0.25 -42.26 -24.72
C GLY A 92 0.36 -43.78 -24.93
N PRO A 93 1.21 -44.25 -25.86
CA PRO A 93 1.34 -45.67 -26.16
C PRO A 93 1.75 -46.48 -24.90
N PRO A 94 1.27 -47.73 -24.77
CA PRO A 94 1.59 -48.59 -23.64
C PRO A 94 3.09 -48.88 -23.61
N GLY A 95 3.77 -48.37 -22.57
CA GLY A 95 5.15 -48.71 -22.28
C GLY A 95 5.24 -50.17 -21.79
N PRO A 96 6.30 -50.90 -22.16
CA PRO A 96 6.46 -52.30 -21.81
C PRO A 96 6.59 -52.50 -20.29
N GLU A 97 5.90 -53.54 -19.82
CA GLU A 97 5.84 -53.98 -18.44
C GLU A 97 7.24 -54.35 -17.91
N SER A 98 7.78 -53.49 -17.06
CA SER A 98 9.01 -53.77 -16.32
C SER A 98 8.70 -54.68 -15.14
N HIS A 99 9.03 -55.96 -15.29
CA HIS A 99 8.99 -56.98 -14.25
C HIS A 99 9.65 -56.51 -12.95
N THR A 100 8.87 -56.57 -11.87
CA THR A 100 9.29 -56.32 -10.49
C THR A 100 10.25 -57.41 -10.02
N SER A 101 11.54 -57.07 -9.99
CA SER A 101 12.56 -57.79 -9.23
C SER A 101 12.40 -57.49 -7.74
N ASN A 102 11.98 -58.50 -6.98
CA ASN A 102 11.93 -58.49 -5.52
C ASN A 102 13.36 -58.61 -4.96
N SER A 103 14.03 -57.48 -4.76
CA SER A 103 15.27 -57.44 -3.97
C SER A 103 14.95 -57.39 -2.47
N PRO A 104 15.63 -58.20 -1.63
CA PRO A 104 15.48 -58.17 -0.18
C PRO A 104 15.94 -56.81 0.37
N ARG A 105 15.00 -56.14 1.05
CA ARG A 105 15.15 -54.79 1.58
C ARG A 105 15.97 -54.84 2.87
N THR A 106 17.27 -54.59 2.78
CA THR A 106 18.12 -54.37 3.97
C THR A 106 17.63 -53.12 4.70
N VAL A 107 17.02 -53.31 5.86
CA VAL A 107 16.53 -52.24 6.74
C VAL A 107 17.74 -51.57 7.39
N LEU A 108 18.39 -50.65 6.68
CA LEU A 108 19.32 -49.71 7.29
C LEU A 108 18.50 -48.70 8.12
N GLN A 109 18.62 -48.80 9.45
CA GLN A 109 18.08 -47.81 10.39
C GLN A 109 18.58 -46.42 10.00
N ALA A 110 17.69 -45.61 9.43
CA ALA A 110 17.98 -44.21 9.14
C ALA A 110 18.23 -43.48 10.47
N PRO A 111 19.29 -42.64 10.57
CA PRO A 111 19.57 -41.87 11.76
C PRO A 111 18.35 -41.01 12.13
N PRO A 112 18.09 -40.80 13.44
CA PRO A 112 16.97 -40.01 13.91
C PRO A 112 17.04 -38.62 13.29
N ARG A 113 16.08 -38.30 12.42
CA ARG A 113 16.00 -36.98 11.80
C ARG A 113 15.83 -35.96 12.93
N PRO A 114 16.67 -34.91 13.01
CA PRO A 114 16.47 -33.85 13.99
C PRO A 114 15.06 -33.30 13.80
N ARG A 115 14.25 -33.35 14.86
CA ARG A 115 12.90 -32.77 14.84
C ARG A 115 13.08 -31.28 14.52
N PRO A 116 12.58 -30.78 13.38
CA PRO A 116 12.60 -29.35 13.15
C PRO A 116 11.83 -28.72 14.30
N SER A 117 12.50 -27.89 15.09
CA SER A 117 11.90 -27.04 16.10
C SER A 117 10.96 -26.08 15.37
N ASN A 118 9.73 -26.53 15.10
CA ASN A 118 8.65 -25.78 14.48
C ASN A 118 8.08 -24.71 15.42
N LEU A 119 8.92 -24.11 16.27
CA LEU A 119 8.59 -22.89 16.99
C LEU A 119 8.64 -21.76 15.98
N ARG A 120 7.57 -21.65 15.19
CA ARG A 120 7.30 -20.47 14.39
C ARG A 120 7.29 -19.29 15.37
N PRO A 121 8.19 -18.30 15.23
CA PRO A 121 8.22 -17.15 16.12
C PRO A 121 6.81 -16.57 16.16
N GLN A 122 6.20 -16.49 17.34
CA GLN A 122 4.97 -15.73 17.45
C GLN A 122 5.30 -14.28 17.05
N PRO A 123 4.48 -13.63 16.22
CA PRO A 123 4.65 -12.22 15.94
C PRO A 123 4.60 -11.48 17.27
N GLN A 124 5.72 -10.89 17.70
CA GLN A 124 5.69 -10.04 18.88
C GLN A 124 4.78 -8.84 18.57
N PRO A 125 3.93 -8.43 19.53
CA PRO A 125 3.16 -7.21 19.39
C PRO A 125 4.11 -6.06 19.05
N LEU A 126 3.71 -5.20 18.12
CA LEU A 126 4.50 -4.01 17.80
C LEU A 126 4.60 -3.16 19.07
N PRO A 127 5.80 -2.69 19.45
CA PRO A 127 5.93 -1.77 20.57
C PRO A 127 5.05 -0.54 20.33
N ASP A 128 4.51 0.01 21.41
CA ASP A 128 3.73 1.25 21.36
C ASP A 128 4.54 2.32 20.63
N THR A 129 4.10 2.63 19.42
CA THR A 129 4.79 3.62 18.59
C THR A 129 4.28 4.99 19.01
N PRO A 130 5.19 5.98 19.19
CA PRO A 130 4.77 7.33 19.52
C PRO A 130 3.75 7.83 18.49
N GLU A 131 2.89 8.75 18.92
CA GLU A 131 1.97 9.41 17.99
C GLU A 131 2.76 10.03 16.83
N PRO A 132 2.26 9.89 15.60
CA PRO A 132 3.01 10.38 14.46
C PRO A 132 3.03 11.90 14.46
N THR A 133 4.21 12.46 14.22
CA THR A 133 4.39 13.91 14.07
C THR A 133 3.93 14.43 12.71
N GLN A 134 3.63 13.54 11.78
CA GLN A 134 3.25 13.84 10.40
C GLN A 134 2.06 12.97 9.96
N PRO A 135 1.22 13.46 9.02
CA PRO A 135 0.16 12.64 8.45
C PRO A 135 0.71 11.30 7.93
N THR A 136 0.11 10.19 8.35
CA THR A 136 0.60 8.84 8.06
C THR A 136 -0.48 7.98 7.41
N ILE A 137 -0.15 7.40 6.26
CA ILE A 137 -1.00 6.48 5.50
C ILE A 137 -0.45 5.07 5.64
N TYR A 138 -1.29 4.15 6.08
CA TYR A 138 -0.98 2.72 6.15
C TYR A 138 -1.65 1.97 5.00
N ILE A 139 -0.86 1.27 4.18
CA ILE A 139 -1.36 0.42 3.10
C ILE A 139 -0.99 -1.02 3.41
N ILE A 140 -1.98 -1.87 3.70
CA ILE A 140 -1.77 -3.26 4.10
C ILE A 140 -2.15 -4.19 2.96
N THR A 141 -1.26 -5.11 2.60
CA THR A 141 -1.57 -6.15 1.61
C THR A 141 -1.69 -7.52 2.23
N TYR A 142 -2.69 -8.29 1.83
CA TYR A 142 -2.92 -9.63 2.35
C TYR A 142 -3.46 -10.62 1.31
N SER A 143 -3.38 -11.91 1.67
CA SER A 143 -3.93 -13.06 0.96
C SER A 143 -5.36 -13.34 1.42
N THR A 144 -6.34 -13.38 0.51
CA THR A 144 -7.72 -13.80 0.83
C THR A 144 -7.79 -15.26 1.23
N ASP A 145 -6.89 -16.10 0.71
CA ASP A 145 -6.84 -17.54 1.03
C ASP A 145 -6.44 -17.76 2.50
N ARG A 146 -5.64 -16.86 3.07
CA ARG A 146 -5.21 -16.88 4.48
C ARG A 146 -6.05 -16.00 5.40
N THR A 147 -6.88 -15.12 4.84
CA THR A 147 -7.77 -14.21 5.56
C THR A 147 -9.19 -14.30 5.00
N PRO A 148 -9.85 -15.46 5.14
CA PRO A 148 -11.09 -15.75 4.40
C PRO A 148 -12.34 -15.07 4.99
N ASN A 149 -12.26 -14.53 6.21
CA ASN A 149 -13.40 -13.98 6.93
C ASN A 149 -13.08 -12.67 7.64
N SER A 150 -14.13 -11.96 8.07
CA SER A 150 -14.04 -10.66 8.73
C SER A 150 -13.29 -10.70 10.06
N LYS A 151 -13.41 -11.79 10.83
CA LYS A 151 -12.68 -11.97 12.10
C LYS A 151 -11.17 -12.04 11.86
N ALA A 152 -10.74 -12.83 10.88
CA ALA A 152 -9.34 -12.92 10.48
C ALA A 152 -8.82 -11.58 9.94
N PHE A 153 -9.65 -10.86 9.18
CA PHE A 153 -9.29 -9.53 8.69
C PHE A 153 -9.13 -8.50 9.81
N LYS A 154 -10.04 -8.49 10.79
CA LYS A 154 -9.94 -7.62 11.98
C LYS A 154 -8.66 -7.90 12.77
N SER A 155 -8.37 -9.18 13.03
CA SER A 155 -7.12 -9.59 13.70
C SER A 155 -5.87 -9.19 12.90
N LEU A 156 -5.93 -9.24 11.56
CA LEU A 156 -4.86 -8.77 10.70
C LEU A 156 -4.64 -7.26 10.85
N LEU A 157 -5.70 -6.45 10.91
CA LEU A 157 -5.56 -5.01 11.15
C LEU A 157 -4.97 -4.72 12.54
N GLU A 158 -5.47 -5.37 13.59
CA GLU A 158 -4.97 -5.22 14.96
C GLU A 158 -3.50 -5.59 15.10
N THR A 159 -3.05 -6.62 14.37
CA THR A 159 -1.65 -7.08 14.43
C THR A 159 -0.70 -6.17 13.66
N HIS A 160 -1.17 -5.53 12.57
CA HIS A 160 -0.30 -4.83 11.63
C HIS A 160 -0.45 -3.31 11.63
N LEU A 161 -1.43 -2.75 12.33
CA LEU A 161 -1.52 -1.32 12.59
C LEU A 161 -1.05 -0.99 14.01
N PRO A 162 -0.50 0.21 14.25
CA PRO A 162 -0.30 0.70 15.60
C PRO A 162 -1.60 0.67 16.40
N HIS A 163 -1.50 0.32 17.67
CA HIS A 163 -2.62 0.43 18.59
C HIS A 163 -2.89 1.91 18.88
N ARG A 164 -4.14 2.33 18.72
CA ARG A 164 -4.62 3.70 18.95
C ARG A 164 -5.99 3.65 19.59
N ASP A 165 -6.30 4.68 20.37
CA ASP A 165 -7.64 4.93 20.90
C ASP A 165 -8.07 6.36 20.55
N PRO A 166 -9.00 6.57 19.60
CA PRO A 166 -9.71 5.53 18.83
C PRO A 166 -8.82 4.80 17.81
N PRO A 167 -9.20 3.60 17.35
CA PRO A 167 -8.46 2.85 16.33
C PRO A 167 -8.29 3.64 15.02
N ILE A 168 -7.16 3.43 14.34
CA ILE A 168 -6.86 4.07 13.06
C ILE A 168 -8.00 3.76 12.06
N PRO A 169 -8.62 4.78 11.43
CA PRO A 169 -9.73 4.57 10.51
C PRO A 169 -9.27 3.79 9.27
N HIS A 170 -10.00 2.73 8.95
CA HIS A 170 -9.80 1.94 7.74
C HIS A 170 -10.83 2.35 6.67
N LEU A 171 -10.36 2.87 5.54
CA LEU A 171 -11.24 3.40 4.50
C LEU A 171 -11.99 2.30 3.75
N TYR A 172 -11.23 1.40 3.12
CA TYR A 172 -11.76 0.29 2.35
C TYR A 172 -10.66 -0.72 1.95
N THR A 173 -11.10 -1.84 1.38
CA THR A 173 -10.23 -2.85 0.77
C THR A 173 -10.40 -2.87 -0.75
N ILE A 174 -9.30 -2.81 -1.49
CA ILE A 174 -9.26 -3.10 -2.93
C ILE A 174 -9.10 -4.60 -3.13
N ASP A 175 -10.10 -5.25 -3.71
CA ASP A 175 -10.00 -6.64 -4.13
C ASP A 175 -9.42 -6.76 -5.55
N ALA A 176 -8.19 -7.26 -5.64
CA ALA A 176 -7.47 -7.51 -6.88
C ALA A 176 -7.58 -8.97 -7.37
N SER A 177 -8.44 -9.80 -6.76
CA SER A 177 -8.65 -11.21 -7.13
C SER A 177 -9.13 -11.41 -8.57
N SER A 178 -9.90 -10.45 -9.09
CA SER A 178 -10.48 -10.49 -10.45
C SER A 178 -9.62 -9.80 -11.51
N MET A 179 -8.50 -9.17 -11.12
CA MET A 179 -7.60 -8.46 -12.03
C MET A 179 -6.64 -9.40 -12.76
N LEU A 180 -6.05 -8.95 -13.87
CA LEU A 180 -5.13 -9.71 -14.72
C LEU A 180 -4.03 -10.35 -13.86
N VAL A 181 -3.92 -11.67 -13.99
CA VAL A 181 -2.91 -12.45 -13.28
C VAL A 181 -1.62 -12.40 -14.09
N PRO A 182 -0.47 -12.06 -13.48
CA PRO A 182 0.81 -12.15 -14.18
C PRO A 182 1.09 -13.58 -14.66
N PRO A 183 1.85 -13.76 -15.76
CA PRO A 183 2.25 -15.08 -16.25
C PRO A 183 2.88 -15.96 -15.15
N LYS A 184 2.55 -17.26 -15.15
CA LYS A 184 3.01 -18.21 -14.13
C LYS A 184 4.53 -18.25 -13.98
N HIS A 185 5.27 -18.18 -15.09
CA HIS A 185 6.74 -18.20 -15.08
C HIS A 185 7.32 -16.97 -14.36
N LEU A 186 6.68 -15.79 -14.47
CA LEU A 186 7.09 -14.60 -13.72
C LEU A 186 6.70 -14.71 -12.25
N CYS A 187 5.50 -15.21 -11.96
CA CYS A 187 5.05 -15.43 -10.58
C CYS A 187 5.95 -16.40 -9.80
N ALA A 188 6.62 -17.32 -10.48
CA ALA A 188 7.55 -18.28 -9.86
C ALA A 188 8.85 -17.64 -9.36
N VAL A 189 9.27 -16.52 -9.95
CA VAL A 189 10.58 -15.90 -9.65
C VAL A 189 10.48 -14.49 -9.06
N TYR A 190 9.38 -13.78 -9.31
CA TYR A 190 9.15 -12.41 -8.84
C TYR A 190 7.91 -12.33 -7.95
N SER A 191 7.91 -11.37 -7.02
CA SER A 191 6.71 -10.90 -6.31
C SER A 191 6.21 -9.58 -6.88
N GLY A 192 5.15 -9.02 -6.31
CA GLY A 192 4.57 -7.73 -6.72
C GLY A 192 5.47 -6.51 -6.54
N LEU A 193 6.64 -6.64 -5.90
CA LEU A 193 7.63 -5.56 -5.83
C LEU A 193 8.51 -5.47 -7.07
N SER A 194 8.57 -6.52 -7.89
CA SER A 194 9.37 -6.50 -9.11
C SER A 194 8.74 -5.54 -10.13
N PRO A 195 9.53 -4.63 -10.76
CA PRO A 195 9.04 -3.75 -11.83
C PRO A 195 8.39 -4.51 -12.99
N VAL A 196 8.83 -5.75 -13.24
CA VAL A 196 8.26 -6.63 -14.28
C VAL A 196 6.82 -7.01 -13.93
N ILE A 197 6.55 -7.40 -12.67
CA ILE A 197 5.20 -7.73 -12.21
C ILE A 197 4.33 -6.48 -12.16
N GLN A 198 4.87 -5.35 -11.68
CA GLN A 198 4.15 -4.07 -11.65
C GLN A 198 3.72 -3.65 -13.06
N SER A 199 4.62 -3.76 -14.05
CA SER A 199 4.31 -3.49 -15.45
C SER A 199 3.16 -4.35 -15.94
N HIS A 200 3.19 -5.67 -15.68
CA HIS A 200 2.07 -6.55 -16.05
C HIS A 200 0.75 -6.18 -15.38
N VAL A 201 0.76 -5.87 -14.09
CA VAL A 201 -0.44 -5.42 -13.36
C VAL A 201 -0.98 -4.12 -13.95
N LEU A 202 -0.10 -3.20 -14.33
CA LEU A 202 -0.48 -1.94 -14.98
C LEU A 202 -1.09 -2.13 -16.36
N HIS A 203 -0.98 -3.29 -17.02
CA HIS A 203 -1.71 -3.56 -18.27
C HIS A 203 -3.22 -3.74 -18.02
N ASP A 204 -3.66 -4.11 -16.81
CA ASP A 204 -5.09 -4.20 -16.49
C ASP A 204 -5.70 -2.79 -16.26
N PRO A 205 -6.68 -2.36 -17.07
CA PRO A 205 -7.33 -1.06 -16.88
C PRO A 205 -8.02 -0.89 -15.53
N ARG A 206 -8.51 -1.99 -14.93
CA ARG A 206 -9.14 -1.98 -13.60
C ARG A 206 -8.11 -1.74 -12.51
N ALA A 207 -6.90 -2.31 -12.64
CA ALA A 207 -5.81 -2.05 -11.72
C ALA A 207 -5.38 -0.57 -11.79
N ARG A 208 -5.17 -0.03 -12.99
CA ARG A 208 -4.86 1.40 -13.19
C ARG A 208 -5.94 2.32 -12.60
N LYS A 209 -7.21 1.97 -12.78
CA LYS A 209 -8.34 2.71 -12.18
C LYS A 209 -8.32 2.63 -10.64
N ALA A 210 -8.09 1.44 -10.09
CA ALA A 210 -8.01 1.22 -8.65
C ALA A 210 -6.86 2.01 -8.01
N ILE A 211 -5.69 2.04 -8.65
CA ILE A 211 -4.53 2.82 -8.19
C ILE A 211 -4.86 4.32 -8.14
N ARG A 212 -5.38 4.86 -9.24
CA ARG A 212 -5.78 6.29 -9.31
C ARG A 212 -6.84 6.66 -8.27
N ASN A 213 -7.85 5.80 -8.11
CA ASN A 213 -8.89 6.03 -7.10
C ASN A 213 -8.32 5.96 -5.68
N GLY A 214 -7.51 4.94 -5.38
CA GLY A 214 -6.84 4.79 -4.07
C GLY A 214 -6.03 6.01 -3.69
N MET A 215 -5.18 6.48 -4.60
CA MET A 215 -4.42 7.72 -4.41
C MET A 215 -5.33 8.94 -4.17
N ARG A 216 -6.33 9.15 -5.04
CA ARG A 216 -7.23 10.30 -4.92
C ARG A 216 -7.99 10.29 -3.59
N ASP A 217 -8.56 9.15 -3.21
CA ASP A 217 -9.39 9.03 -2.02
C ASP A 217 -8.56 9.25 -0.74
N LEU A 218 -7.30 8.78 -0.71
CA LEU A 218 -6.36 9.06 0.39
C LEU A 218 -6.04 10.54 0.54
N LEU A 219 -5.78 11.24 -0.58
CA LEU A 219 -5.49 12.67 -0.57
C LEU A 219 -6.72 13.50 -0.20
N GLU A 220 -7.91 13.08 -0.66
CA GLU A 220 -9.19 13.70 -0.29
C GLU A 220 -9.48 13.56 1.21
N PHE A 221 -9.26 12.36 1.77
CA PHE A 221 -9.37 12.15 3.21
C PHE A 221 -8.50 13.13 4.00
N GLY A 222 -7.22 13.26 3.63
CA GLY A 222 -6.30 14.20 4.28
C GLY A 222 -6.68 15.68 4.11
N LYS A 223 -7.42 16.06 3.07
CA LYS A 223 -7.97 17.43 2.92
C LYS A 223 -9.15 17.65 3.86
N VAL A 224 -10.06 16.68 3.93
CA VAL A 224 -11.26 16.75 4.79
C VAL A 224 -10.88 16.82 6.26
N GLU A 225 -9.94 15.98 6.72
CA GLU A 225 -9.51 15.98 8.13
C GLU A 225 -8.81 17.29 8.53
N ARG A 226 -7.99 17.87 7.65
CA ARG A 226 -7.38 19.20 7.89
C ARG A 226 -8.43 20.30 8.01
N GLN A 227 -9.45 20.29 7.15
CA GLN A 227 -10.54 21.27 7.22
C GLN A 227 -11.32 21.17 8.53
N LYS A 228 -11.64 19.95 8.99
CA LYS A 228 -12.31 19.74 10.29
C LYS A 228 -11.52 20.30 11.47
N GLY A 229 -10.20 20.08 11.49
CA GLY A 229 -9.32 20.62 12.53
C GLY A 229 -9.31 22.16 12.57
N SER A 230 -9.30 22.81 11.40
CA SER A 230 -9.27 24.28 11.31
C SER A 230 -10.55 24.96 11.80
N VAL A 231 -11.73 24.37 11.54
CA VAL A 231 -13.02 24.94 11.94
C VAL A 231 -13.26 24.77 13.45
N GLY A 232 -12.78 23.68 14.05
CA GLY A 232 -12.89 23.44 15.49
C GLY A 232 -12.06 24.40 16.35
N GLN A 233 -10.87 24.80 15.87
CA GLN A 233 -9.95 25.66 16.62
C GLN A 233 -10.43 27.11 16.77
N GLN A 234 -11.17 27.65 15.79
CA GLN A 234 -11.60 29.06 15.84
C GLN A 234 -12.71 29.35 16.86
N ARG A 235 -13.49 28.35 17.28
CA ARG A 235 -14.69 28.57 18.10
C ARG A 235 -14.49 28.41 19.61
N ARG A 236 -13.34 27.92 20.07
CA ARG A 236 -13.05 27.75 21.50
C ARG A 236 -11.66 28.29 21.80
N GLY A 237 -11.62 29.56 22.21
CA GLY A 237 -10.40 30.31 22.56
C GLY A 237 -9.68 29.81 23.82
N GLY A 238 -9.49 28.51 23.99
CA GLY A 238 -8.82 27.97 25.17
C GLY A 238 -8.53 26.48 25.09
N GLY A 239 -7.25 26.16 24.93
CA GLY A 239 -6.60 24.96 25.47
C GLY A 239 -7.02 23.61 24.88
N GLY A 240 -6.21 23.09 23.95
CA GLY A 240 -6.20 21.65 23.64
C GLY A 240 -7.17 21.21 22.56
N GLY A 241 -7.24 21.94 21.43
CA GLY A 241 -7.95 21.45 20.25
C GLY A 241 -7.38 20.09 19.83
N GLU A 242 -8.23 19.06 19.93
CA GLU A 242 -7.97 17.69 19.48
C GLU A 242 -7.40 17.76 18.05
N ARG A 243 -6.12 17.41 17.89
CA ARG A 243 -5.51 17.39 16.56
C ARG A 243 -6.33 16.42 15.71
N GLY A 244 -6.79 16.88 14.55
CA GLY A 244 -7.51 16.03 13.61
C GLY A 244 -6.75 14.73 13.34
N MET A 245 -7.46 13.66 13.00
CA MET A 245 -6.84 12.35 12.80
C MET A 245 -5.71 12.43 11.78
N MET A 246 -4.48 12.15 12.24
CA MET A 246 -3.28 12.18 11.41
C MET A 246 -3.01 10.83 10.71
N GLU A 247 -3.79 9.79 11.02
CA GLU A 247 -3.54 8.43 10.56
C GLU A 247 -4.73 7.88 9.78
N VAL A 248 -4.46 7.16 8.70
CA VAL A 248 -5.48 6.45 7.92
C VAL A 248 -4.94 5.15 7.36
N ALA A 249 -5.78 4.14 7.26
CA ALA A 249 -5.43 2.85 6.69
C ALA A 249 -6.31 2.49 5.48
N MET A 250 -5.72 1.76 4.54
CA MET A 250 -6.45 1.04 3.50
C MET A 250 -5.81 -0.33 3.26
N SER A 251 -6.52 -1.23 2.59
CA SER A 251 -5.97 -2.55 2.28
C SER A 251 -6.11 -2.93 0.82
N VAL A 252 -5.23 -3.83 0.37
CA VAL A 252 -5.30 -4.43 -0.96
C VAL A 252 -5.15 -5.94 -0.82
N CYS A 253 -6.05 -6.72 -1.40
CA CYS A 253 -6.00 -8.18 -1.31
C CYS A 253 -6.05 -8.86 -2.68
N CYS A 254 -5.52 -10.08 -2.73
CA CYS A 254 -5.71 -11.02 -3.82
C CYS A 254 -5.58 -12.43 -3.24
N HIS A 255 -5.80 -13.49 -4.03
CA HIS A 255 -5.71 -14.88 -3.58
C HIS A 255 -4.46 -15.18 -2.76
N ALA A 256 -3.28 -15.16 -3.39
CA ALA A 256 -2.03 -15.52 -2.73
C ALA A 256 -1.41 -14.41 -1.87
N GLY A 257 -1.80 -13.14 -2.05
CA GLY A 257 -1.22 -12.01 -1.32
C GLY A 257 0.24 -11.67 -1.66
N THR A 258 0.74 -12.13 -2.82
CA THR A 258 2.17 -11.99 -3.20
C THR A 258 2.41 -11.10 -4.42
N HIS A 259 1.48 -11.07 -5.40
CA HIS A 259 1.71 -10.39 -6.69
C HIS A 259 0.84 -9.16 -6.86
N ARG A 260 -0.42 -9.34 -7.27
CA ARG A 260 -1.34 -8.24 -7.64
C ARG A 260 -1.56 -7.23 -6.50
N SER A 261 -1.86 -7.72 -5.30
CA SER A 261 -2.12 -6.86 -4.15
C SER A 261 -0.88 -6.06 -3.74
N VAL A 262 0.28 -6.71 -3.72
CA VAL A 262 1.59 -6.11 -3.44
C VAL A 262 1.91 -5.02 -4.46
N ALA A 263 1.79 -5.33 -5.76
CA ALA A 263 2.06 -4.37 -6.83
C ALA A 263 1.16 -3.14 -6.78
N ILE A 264 -0.15 -3.33 -6.62
CA ILE A 264 -1.11 -2.22 -6.56
C ILE A 264 -0.85 -1.33 -5.35
N ALA A 265 -0.59 -1.92 -4.17
CA ALA A 265 -0.32 -1.15 -2.96
C ALA A 265 0.97 -0.32 -3.07
N ASP A 266 2.02 -0.91 -3.63
CA ASP A 266 3.30 -0.21 -3.80
C ASP A 266 3.19 0.93 -4.82
N LEU A 267 2.46 0.70 -5.92
CA LEU A 267 2.16 1.74 -6.90
C LEU A 267 1.29 2.87 -6.32
N ILE A 268 0.28 2.56 -5.51
CA ILE A 268 -0.48 3.61 -4.78
C ILE A 268 0.44 4.41 -3.88
N ALA A 269 1.33 3.74 -3.13
CA ALA A 269 2.27 4.42 -2.24
C ALA A 269 3.23 5.35 -3.01
N LEU A 270 3.73 4.90 -4.15
CA LEU A 270 4.58 5.68 -5.04
C LEU A 270 3.85 6.93 -5.56
N GLU A 271 2.64 6.76 -6.11
CA GLU A 271 1.83 7.87 -6.64
C GLU A 271 1.47 8.89 -5.55
N VAL A 272 1.13 8.43 -4.34
CA VAL A 272 0.87 9.32 -3.20
C VAL A 272 2.12 10.13 -2.85
N ARG A 273 3.30 9.50 -2.77
CA ARG A 273 4.56 10.22 -2.48
C ARG A 273 4.87 11.25 -3.55
N ASN A 274 4.71 10.89 -4.83
CA ASN A 274 4.95 11.79 -5.95
C ASN A 274 4.00 13.00 -5.90
N GLU A 275 2.71 12.77 -5.67
CA GLU A 275 1.71 13.83 -5.63
C GLU A 275 1.88 14.74 -4.42
N VAL A 276 2.26 14.21 -3.25
CA VAL A 276 2.59 15.00 -2.06
C VAL A 276 3.83 15.86 -2.30
N GLY A 277 4.88 15.29 -2.93
CA GLY A 277 6.08 16.04 -3.30
C GLY A 277 5.78 17.18 -4.27
N ARG A 278 4.92 16.93 -5.27
CA ARG A 278 4.47 17.93 -6.25
C ARG A 278 3.68 19.08 -5.61
N LEU A 279 2.95 18.81 -4.52
CA LEU A 279 2.16 19.81 -3.80
C LEU A 279 3.00 20.62 -2.78
N GLU A 280 4.28 20.30 -2.61
CA GLU A 280 5.19 20.96 -1.67
C GLU A 280 4.60 21.08 -0.25
N ALA A 281 3.87 20.05 0.19
CA ALA A 281 3.26 20.07 1.52
C ALA A 281 4.37 20.09 2.60
N PRO A 282 4.47 21.14 3.43
CA PRO A 282 5.61 21.35 4.32
C PRO A 282 5.76 20.26 5.38
N GLU A 283 4.63 19.69 5.81
CA GLU A 283 4.59 18.59 6.79
C GLU A 283 4.94 17.23 6.18
N GLY A 284 4.89 17.12 4.84
CA GLY A 284 4.99 15.85 4.14
C GLY A 284 3.85 14.88 4.46
N VAL A 285 3.96 13.67 3.92
CA VAL A 285 3.08 12.53 4.27
C VAL A 285 3.93 11.29 4.36
N ARG A 286 3.83 10.56 5.47
CA ARG A 286 4.46 9.26 5.65
C ARG A 286 3.59 8.17 5.05
N VAL A 287 4.13 7.38 4.12
CA VAL A 287 3.41 6.22 3.58
C VAL A 287 4.09 4.93 4.01
N VAL A 288 3.40 4.15 4.83
CA VAL A 288 3.85 2.86 5.38
C VAL A 288 3.12 1.73 4.66
N VAL A 289 3.87 0.95 3.88
CA VAL A 289 3.32 -0.23 3.19
C VAL A 289 3.73 -1.50 3.94
N ARG A 290 2.76 -2.37 4.24
CA ARG A 290 2.98 -3.63 4.96
C ARG A 290 2.47 -4.82 4.16
N HIS A 291 3.38 -5.73 3.81
CA HIS A 291 3.06 -6.92 3.02
C HIS A 291 2.95 -8.18 3.88
N VAL A 292 1.76 -8.43 4.42
CA VAL A 292 1.53 -9.44 5.48
C VAL A 292 1.78 -10.87 5.00
N HIS A 293 1.30 -11.21 3.82
CA HIS A 293 1.36 -12.58 3.27
C HIS A 293 2.28 -12.70 2.05
N ARG A 294 3.09 -11.68 1.75
CA ARG A 294 4.00 -11.72 0.60
C ARG A 294 5.03 -12.82 0.80
N VAL A 295 5.17 -13.65 -0.22
CA VAL A 295 6.32 -14.55 -0.38
C VAL A 295 7.34 -13.84 -1.26
N ARG A 296 8.58 -13.69 -0.77
CA ARG A 296 9.65 -13.07 -1.55
C ARG A 296 9.99 -13.94 -2.76
N GLY A 297 10.02 -13.32 -3.94
CA GLY A 297 10.51 -13.94 -5.17
C GLY A 297 12.03 -14.08 -5.14
N LYS A 298 12.57 -15.14 -5.75
CA LYS A 298 14.02 -15.38 -5.84
C LYS A 298 14.78 -14.21 -6.48
N MET A 299 14.13 -13.53 -7.42
CA MET A 299 14.69 -12.43 -8.19
C MET A 299 14.12 -11.06 -7.75
N ASP A 300 13.50 -10.99 -6.56
CA ASP A 300 13.08 -9.70 -6.02
C ASP A 300 14.32 -8.86 -5.66
N PRO A 301 14.31 -7.55 -5.98
CA PRO A 301 15.47 -6.68 -5.79
C PRO A 301 15.89 -6.53 -4.32
N PHE A 302 15.00 -6.79 -3.36
CA PHE A 302 15.23 -6.58 -1.93
C PHE A 302 14.59 -7.64 -1.04
#